data_AF-A0A3C1Z6J5-F1
#
_entry.id   AF-A0A3C1Z6J5-F1
#
_cell.length_a   1.000
_cell.length_b   1.000
_cell.length_c   1.000
_cell.angle_alpha   90.00
_cell.angle_beta   90.00
_cell.angle_gamma   90.00
#
_symmetry.space_group_name_H-M   'P 1'
#
loop_
_entity.id
_entity.type
_entity.pdbx_description
1 polymer ?
#
loop_
_entity_poly.entity_id
_entity_poly.type
_entity_poly.pdbx_seq_one_letter_code
_entity_poly.pdbx_strand_id
1 'polypeptide(L)'
;MPQPRMDDGFGQSAAQLQEPAAPSPRDLTYDEKKAAEAAFRGEPFNPAWSVAAATVYEGIVSAMCRMQVAALTELDAVPVPEECVTR
;
A
#
# COMPACT_ATOMS: atom_id res chain seq x y z
N MET A 1 8.04 57.11 31.30
CA MET A 1 8.94 55.94 31.33
C MET A 1 8.43 54.92 30.33
N PRO A 2 9.11 54.68 29.19
CA PRO A 2 8.79 53.58 28.28
C PRO A 2 9.50 52.29 28.73
N GLN A 3 8.82 51.15 28.65
CA GLN A 3 9.30 49.79 28.93
C GLN A 3 8.61 48.83 27.94
N PRO A 4 9.12 47.62 27.65
CA PRO A 4 10.16 47.35 26.65
C PRO A 4 9.67 46.39 25.54
N ARG A 5 10.45 46.34 24.45
CA ARG A 5 10.37 45.37 23.35
C ARG A 5 10.44 43.92 23.86
N MET A 6 9.58 43.07 23.32
CA MET A 6 9.76 41.61 23.28
C MET A 6 9.80 41.20 21.80
N ASP A 7 10.90 40.56 21.43
CA ASP A 7 11.20 40.07 20.09
C ASP A 7 10.63 38.68 19.86
N ASP A 8 10.35 38.43 18.58
CA ASP A 8 10.42 37.17 17.87
C ASP A 8 9.59 35.95 18.31
N GLY A 9 9.01 35.33 17.28
CA GLY A 9 8.86 33.89 17.28
C GLY A 9 7.47 33.41 17.65
N PHE A 10 6.49 33.67 16.79
CA PHE A 10 5.56 32.60 16.47
C PHE A 10 5.22 32.58 14.98
N GLY A 11 6.21 32.14 14.21
CA GLY A 11 5.94 31.27 13.07
C GLY A 11 5.33 29.97 13.60
N GLN A 12 4.05 30.05 14.01
CA GLN A 12 3.19 28.88 14.18
C GLN A 12 2.65 28.62 12.78
N SER A 13 3.50 28.04 11.92
CA SER A 13 3.43 26.60 11.72
C SER A 13 1.98 26.26 11.43
N ALA A 14 1.54 26.66 10.24
CA ALA A 14 0.57 25.87 9.50
C ALA A 14 1.23 24.49 9.34
N ALA A 15 1.16 23.70 10.41
CA ALA A 15 1.02 22.26 10.31
C ALA A 15 -0.26 22.08 9.51
N GLN A 16 -0.08 22.22 8.20
CA GLN A 16 -0.85 21.60 7.16
C GLN A 16 -0.79 20.13 7.54
N LEU A 17 -1.70 19.72 8.43
CA LEU A 17 -2.16 18.37 8.57
C LEU A 17 -2.69 18.05 7.18
N GLN A 18 -1.77 17.67 6.32
CA GLN A 18 -2.05 17.09 5.03
C GLN A 18 -2.64 15.76 5.42
N GLU A 19 -3.96 15.77 5.63
CA GLU A 19 -4.77 14.57 5.66
C GLU A 19 -4.27 13.69 4.53
N PRO A 20 -3.94 12.41 4.76
CA PRO A 20 -3.43 11.55 3.71
C PRO A 20 -4.57 11.35 2.71
N ALA A 21 -4.64 12.27 1.75
CA ALA A 21 -5.54 12.20 0.62
C ALA A 21 -5.19 10.87 -0.03
N ALA A 22 -6.06 9.88 0.20
CA ALA A 22 -5.94 8.58 -0.43
C ALA A 22 -5.67 8.86 -1.90
N PRO A 23 -4.58 8.32 -2.47
CA PRO A 23 -4.19 8.65 -3.84
C PRO A 23 -5.42 8.42 -4.70
N SER A 24 -5.89 9.47 -5.36
CA SER A 24 -6.99 9.36 -6.31
C SER A 24 -6.64 8.25 -7.31
N PRO A 25 -7.62 7.44 -7.73
CA PRO A 25 -7.36 6.35 -8.66
C PRO A 25 -6.77 6.95 -9.94
N ARG A 26 -5.44 6.84 -10.05
CA ARG A 26 -4.67 7.33 -11.19
C ARG A 26 -4.86 6.36 -12.33
N ASP A 27 -5.10 6.87 -13.53
CA ASP A 27 -5.07 6.04 -14.72
C ASP A 27 -3.70 5.39 -14.87
N LEU A 28 -3.68 4.06 -14.89
CA LEU A 28 -2.45 3.32 -15.13
C LEU A 28 -1.97 3.59 -16.56
N THR A 29 -0.67 3.83 -16.68
CA THR A 29 0.01 3.97 -17.97
C THR A 29 -0.06 2.66 -18.77
N TYR A 30 0.26 2.72 -20.06
CA TYR A 30 0.20 1.53 -20.92
C TYR A 30 1.12 0.42 -20.42
N ASP A 31 2.36 0.76 -20.07
CA ASP A 31 3.33 -0.20 -19.57
C ASP A 31 2.93 -0.78 -18.20
N GLU A 32 2.35 0.01 -17.28
CA GLU A 32 1.82 -0.50 -16.01
C GLU A 32 0.69 -1.50 -16.22
N LYS A 33 -0.23 -1.24 -17.16
CA LYS A 33 -1.30 -2.18 -17.52
C LYS A 33 -0.72 -3.48 -18.11
N LYS A 34 0.23 -3.37 -19.04
CA LYS A 34 0.90 -4.52 -19.64
C LYS A 34 1.70 -5.33 -18.61
N ALA A 35 2.37 -4.66 -17.69
CA ALA A 35 3.09 -5.29 -16.60
C ALA A 35 2.15 -6.03 -15.64
N ALA A 36 1.01 -5.45 -15.31
CA ALA A 36 -0.01 -6.14 -14.54
C ALA A 36 -0.48 -7.41 -15.27
N GLU A 37 -0.87 -7.31 -16.55
CA GLU A 37 -1.27 -8.48 -17.35
C GLU A 37 -0.20 -9.57 -17.39
N ALA A 38 1.07 -9.19 -17.61
CA ALA A 38 2.18 -10.13 -17.64
C ALA A 38 2.37 -10.84 -16.29
N ALA A 39 2.27 -10.11 -15.18
CA ALA A 39 2.32 -10.69 -13.84
C ALA A 39 1.18 -11.69 -13.61
N PHE A 40 -0.05 -11.37 -14.02
CA PHE A 40 -1.18 -12.29 -13.91
C PHE A 40 -1.02 -13.56 -14.76
N ARG A 41 -0.35 -13.45 -15.92
CA ARG A 41 -0.10 -14.58 -16.83
C ARG A 41 1.13 -15.42 -16.45
N GLY A 42 1.98 -14.92 -15.54
CA GLY A 42 3.29 -15.50 -15.26
C GLY A 42 4.31 -15.30 -16.39
N GLU A 43 4.12 -14.28 -17.24
CA GLU A 43 5.09 -13.90 -18.26
C GLU A 43 6.24 -13.08 -17.65
N PRO A 44 7.45 -13.10 -18.24
CA PRO A 44 8.58 -12.32 -17.74
C PRO A 44 8.35 -10.81 -17.89
N PHE A 45 8.94 -10.03 -16.97
CA PHE A 45 8.92 -8.57 -17.05
C PHE A 45 9.70 -8.06 -18.26
N ASN A 46 9.14 -7.11 -19.00
CA ASN A 46 9.81 -6.47 -20.12
C ASN A 46 10.66 -5.28 -19.63
N PRO A 47 12.00 -5.31 -19.79
CA PRO A 47 12.88 -4.25 -19.29
C PRO A 47 12.71 -2.89 -19.98
N ALA A 48 11.95 -2.80 -21.07
CA ALA A 48 11.60 -1.54 -21.72
C ALA A 48 10.47 -0.77 -21.02
N TRP A 49 9.79 -1.37 -20.03
CA TRP A 49 8.74 -0.73 -19.25
C TRP A 49 9.28 0.20 -18.16
N SER A 50 8.43 1.09 -17.65
CA SER A 50 8.85 2.08 -16.66
C SER A 50 9.12 1.44 -15.28
N VAL A 51 9.77 2.21 -14.41
CA VAL A 51 9.98 1.83 -13.00
C VAL A 51 8.65 1.66 -12.26
N ALA A 52 7.62 2.44 -12.62
CA ALA A 52 6.29 2.30 -12.04
C ALA A 52 5.68 0.94 -12.41
N ALA A 53 5.84 0.51 -13.67
CA ALA A 53 5.39 -0.81 -14.13
C ALA A 53 6.14 -1.96 -13.45
N ALA A 54 7.44 -1.82 -13.18
CA ALA A 54 8.19 -2.80 -12.38
C ALA A 54 7.58 -2.98 -10.99
N THR A 55 7.29 -1.86 -10.32
CA THR A 55 6.63 -1.86 -9.00
C THR A 55 5.28 -2.61 -9.04
N VAL A 56 4.48 -2.38 -10.08
CA VAL A 56 3.19 -3.06 -10.27
C VAL A 56 3.39 -4.56 -10.50
N TYR A 57 4.30 -4.95 -11.41
CA TYR A 57 4.61 -6.35 -11.71
C TYR A 57 5.06 -7.11 -10.46
N GLU A 58 6.09 -6.60 -9.77
CA GLU A 58 6.65 -7.20 -8.57
C GLU A 58 5.62 -7.28 -7.44
N GLY A 59 4.81 -6.23 -7.28
CA GLY A 59 3.74 -6.18 -6.29
C GLY A 59 2.69 -7.27 -6.50
N ILE A 60 2.26 -7.48 -7.75
CA ILE A 60 1.29 -8.52 -8.11
C ILE A 60 1.89 -9.91 -7.92
N VAL A 61 3.09 -10.18 -8.46
CA VAL A 61 3.75 -11.49 -8.30
C VAL A 61 3.93 -11.83 -6.82
N SER A 62 4.37 -10.86 -6.02
CA SER A 62 4.54 -11.04 -4.58
C SER A 62 3.21 -11.31 -3.87
N ALA A 63 2.14 -10.59 -4.24
CA ALA A 63 0.81 -10.80 -3.68
C ALA A 63 0.26 -12.19 -4.04
N MET A 64 0.41 -12.64 -5.28
CA MET A 64 0.00 -13.98 -5.71
C MET A 64 0.74 -15.08 -4.95
N CYS A 65 2.05 -14.90 -4.73
CA CYS A 65 2.82 -15.83 -3.91
C CYS A 65 2.25 -15.90 -2.48
N ARG A 66 2.00 -14.73 -1.85
CA ARG A 66 1.40 -14.67 -0.51
C ARG A 66 0.00 -15.27 -0.46
N MET A 67 -0.85 -15.05 -1.46
CA MET A 67 -2.21 -15.59 -1.51
C MET A 67 -2.21 -17.12 -1.70
N GLN A 68 -1.30 -17.65 -2.51
CA GLN A 68 -1.14 -19.10 -2.65
C GLN A 68 -0.66 -19.72 -1.33
N VAL A 69 0.27 -19.08 -0.64
CA VAL A 69 0.69 -19.51 0.71
C VAL A 69 -0.49 -19.44 1.69
N ALA A 70 -1.28 -18.35 1.68
CA ALA A 70 -2.44 -18.18 2.54
C ALA A 70 -3.51 -19.26 2.28
N ALA A 71 -3.82 -19.56 1.01
CA ALA A 71 -4.77 -20.59 0.62
C ALA A 71 -4.30 -22.01 1.03
N LEU A 72 -2.98 -22.26 1.05
CA LEU A 72 -2.43 -23.51 1.57
C LEU A 72 -2.49 -23.58 3.10
N THR A 73 -2.41 -22.45 3.80
CA THR A 73 -2.50 -22.38 5.27
C THR A 73 -3.93 -22.29 5.80
N GLU A 74 -4.92 -21.89 4.99
CA GLU A 74 -6.34 -21.83 5.43
C GLU A 74 -6.95 -23.22 5.69
N LEU A 75 -6.36 -24.31 5.19
CA LEU A 75 -6.76 -25.68 5.52
C LEU A 75 -6.19 -26.18 6.87
N ASP A 76 -5.25 -25.44 7.48
CA ASP A 76 -4.67 -25.72 8.80
C ASP A 76 -5.19 -24.74 9.88
N ALA A 77 -6.06 -23.81 9.52
CA ALA A 77 -6.88 -23.10 10.50
C ALA A 77 -8.11 -23.96 10.80
N VAL A 78 -7.94 -25.04 11.58
CA VAL A 78 -9.06 -25.69 12.26
C VAL A 78 -9.79 -24.59 13.04
N PRO A 79 -11.04 -24.21 12.67
CA PRO A 79 -11.85 -23.47 13.60
C PRO A 79 -12.17 -24.47 14.70
N VAL A 80 -11.42 -24.42 15.82
CA VAL A 80 -11.82 -25.14 17.04
C VAL A 80 -13.22 -24.60 17.36
N PRO A 81 -14.29 -25.40 17.27
CA PRO A 81 -15.56 -24.97 17.81
C PRO A 81 -15.42 -25.06 19.32
N GLU A 82 -14.97 -23.97 19.96
CA GLU A 82 -15.19 -23.80 21.41
C GLU A 82 -16.67 -23.47 21.61
N GLU A 83 -17.46 -24.55 21.53
CA GLU A 83 -18.59 -24.78 22.41
C GLU A 83 -18.10 -24.65 23.87
N CYS A 84 -18.25 -23.47 24.46
CA CYS A 84 -18.27 -23.32 25.90
C CYS A 84 -19.72 -23.34 26.38
N VAL A 85 -20.21 -24.56 26.57
CA VAL A 85 -21.11 -25.05 27.63
C VAL A 85 -21.65 -23.98 28.61
N THR A 86 -22.99 -23.96 28.70
CA THR A 86 -23.84 -23.66 29.87
C THR A 86 -23.32 -22.70 30.95
N ARG A 87 -23.98 -21.54 31.07
CA ARG A 87 -24.34 -21.00 32.38
C ARG A 87 -25.64 -20.20 32.34
#